data_AF-A0AAW4SU27-F1
#
_entry.id   AF-A0AAW4SU27-F1
#
_cell.length_a   1.000
_cell.length_b   1.000
_cell.length_c   1.000
_cell.angle_alpha   90.00
_cell.angle_beta   90.00
_cell.angle_gamma   90.00
#
_symmetry.space_group_name_H-M   'P 1'
#
loop_
_entity.id
_entity.type
_entity.pdbx_description
1 polymer ?
#
loop_
_entity_poly.entity_id
_entity_poly.type
_entity_poly.pdbx_seq_one_letter_code
_entity_poly.pdbx_strand_id
1 'polypeptide(L)'
;MENRNYDLKLAGYIWSILRTRPIIMMSWGIDTNTVRTVKLGLEFHVQGFKHTGMVQVIFDERKDLFEIHLIPDLERERKIIEDVYFDMLVSVIDENVEKTDDYEKRISEEYGIIRK
;
A
#
# COMPACT_ATOMS: atom_id res chain seq x y z
N MET A 1 18.13 -15.33 17.19
CA MET A 1 16.69 -15.61 17.26
C MET A 1 15.98 -14.49 16.53
N GLU A 2 15.36 -14.77 15.38
CA GLU A 2 14.43 -13.82 14.77
C GLU A 2 13.35 -13.49 15.80
N ASN A 3 13.20 -12.19 16.10
CA ASN A 3 12.25 -11.74 17.10
C ASN A 3 10.87 -11.70 16.48
N ARG A 4 10.30 -12.89 16.18
CA ARG A 4 8.98 -13.05 15.54
C ARG A 4 7.87 -12.25 16.23
N ASN A 5 8.00 -12.01 17.54
CA ASN A 5 7.07 -11.17 18.30
C ASN A 5 7.20 -9.69 17.94
N TYR A 6 8.42 -9.19 17.73
CA TYR A 6 8.67 -7.84 17.24
C TYR A 6 8.10 -7.63 15.83
N ASP A 7 8.37 -8.56 14.91
CA ASP A 7 7.82 -8.50 13.54
C ASP A 7 6.29 -8.50 13.54
N LEU A 8 5.66 -9.33 14.38
CA LEU A 8 4.20 -9.39 14.50
C LEU A 8 3.61 -8.07 15.03
N LYS A 9 4.26 -7.47 16.03
CA LYS A 9 3.84 -6.17 16.59
C LYS A 9 3.96 -5.05 15.57
N LEU A 10 5.07 -5.03 14.83
CA LEU A 10 5.32 -4.03 13.81
C LEU A 10 4.35 -4.17 12.63
N ALA A 11 4.09 -5.38 12.17
CA ALA A 11 3.06 -5.66 11.17
C ALA A 11 1.67 -5.21 11.65
N GLY A 12 1.34 -5.46 12.93
CA GLY A 12 0.11 -4.97 13.55
C GLY A 12 0.04 -3.44 13.61
N TYR A 13 1.15 -2.76 13.89
CA TYR A 13 1.25 -1.31 13.86
C TYR A 13 1.05 -0.74 12.45
N ILE A 14 1.74 -1.28 11.44
CA ILE A 14 1.57 -0.89 10.04
C ILE A 14 0.10 -1.08 9.63
N TRP A 15 -0.49 -2.24 9.94
CA TRP A 15 -1.90 -2.50 9.65
C TRP A 15 -2.85 -1.50 10.33
N SER A 16 -2.55 -1.08 11.56
CA SER A 16 -3.34 -0.06 12.26
C SER A 16 -3.29 1.30 11.55
N ILE A 17 -2.14 1.67 10.97
CA ILE A 17 -1.99 2.89 10.16
C ILE A 17 -2.83 2.79 8.88
N LEU A 18 -2.71 1.70 8.13
CA LEU A 18 -3.48 1.52 6.87
C LEU A 18 -4.98 1.60 7.12
N ARG A 19 -5.44 1.02 8.23
CA ARG A 19 -6.85 1.06 8.65
C ARG A 19 -7.37 2.44 9.04
N THR A 20 -6.54 3.46 9.19
CA THR A 20 -7.02 4.83 9.45
C THR A 20 -7.79 5.43 8.27
N ARG A 21 -7.57 4.92 7.04
CA ARG A 21 -8.22 5.39 5.81
C ARG A 21 -8.81 4.20 5.03
N PRO A 22 -9.86 3.55 5.56
CA PRO A 22 -10.34 2.26 5.06
C PRO A 22 -10.91 2.35 3.63
N ILE A 23 -11.52 3.48 3.24
CA ILE A 23 -12.06 3.67 1.89
C ILE A 23 -10.95 3.62 0.83
N ILE A 24 -9.81 4.24 1.12
CA ILE A 24 -8.65 4.25 0.23
C ILE A 24 -7.98 2.88 0.20
N MET A 25 -7.87 2.23 1.36
CA MET A 25 -7.36 0.86 1.43
C MET A 25 -8.23 -0.12 0.60
N MET A 26 -9.55 0.06 0.60
CA MET A 26 -10.47 -0.72 -0.24
C MET A 26 -10.32 -0.40 -1.74
N SER A 27 -10.06 0.85 -2.11
CA SER A 27 -9.87 1.22 -3.52
C SER A 27 -8.64 0.58 -4.16
N TRP A 28 -7.68 0.08 -3.36
CA TRP A 28 -6.55 -0.69 -3.87
C TRP A 28 -6.92 -2.12 -4.30
N GLY A 29 -8.15 -2.58 -4.06
CA GLY A 29 -8.51 -3.98 -4.32
C GLY A 29 -7.68 -4.96 -3.49
N ILE A 30 -7.43 -4.62 -2.22
CA ILE A 30 -6.61 -5.43 -1.31
C ILE A 30 -7.22 -6.83 -1.10
N ASP A 31 -6.42 -7.88 -1.30
CA ASP A 31 -6.81 -9.25 -0.92
C ASP A 31 -6.41 -9.52 0.54
N THR A 32 -7.38 -9.46 1.44
CA THR A 32 -7.16 -9.67 2.87
C THR A 32 -6.62 -11.07 3.22
N ASN A 33 -6.78 -12.07 2.34
CA ASN A 33 -6.25 -13.42 2.57
C ASN A 33 -4.74 -13.51 2.35
N THR A 34 -4.16 -12.53 1.67
CA THR A 34 -2.72 -12.46 1.37
C THR A 34 -1.95 -11.65 2.42
N VAL A 35 -2.65 -10.97 3.33
CA VAL A 35 -2.05 -10.15 4.39
C VAL A 35 -1.23 -11.05 5.31
N ARG A 36 0.09 -10.84 5.33
CA ARG A 36 1.02 -11.63 6.13
C ARG A 36 2.16 -10.80 6.70
N THR A 37 2.62 -11.20 7.88
CA THR A 37 3.81 -10.63 8.50
C THR A 37 5.06 -11.05 7.72
N VAL A 38 5.93 -10.09 7.45
CA VAL A 38 7.28 -10.33 6.93
C VAL A 38 8.29 -9.76 7.92
N LYS A 39 9.57 -10.08 7.73
CA LYS A 39 10.64 -9.53 8.58
C LYS A 39 10.60 -8.01 8.54
N LEU A 40 10.49 -7.37 9.70
CA LEU A 40 10.39 -5.93 9.86
C LEU A 40 9.23 -5.28 9.09
N GLY A 41 8.13 -5.99 8.80
CA GLY A 41 7.11 -5.41 7.93
C GLY A 41 5.82 -6.19 7.76
N LEU A 42 5.00 -5.68 6.84
CA LEU A 42 3.73 -6.27 6.43
C LEU A 42 3.68 -6.39 4.91
N GLU A 43 3.13 -7.49 4.42
CA GLU A 43 2.93 -7.73 3.00
C GLU A 43 1.47 -8.08 2.70
N PHE A 44 0.96 -7.60 1.57
CA PHE A 44 -0.38 -7.92 1.06
C PHE A 44 -0.43 -7.72 -0.47
N HIS A 45 -1.37 -8.38 -1.12
CA HIS A 45 -1.64 -8.25 -2.55
C HIS A 45 -2.71 -7.18 -2.81
N VAL A 46 -2.56 -6.45 -3.90
CA VAL A 46 -3.50 -5.42 -4.37
C VAL A 46 -3.81 -5.61 -5.86
N GLN A 47 -5.01 -5.15 -6.25
CA GLN A 47 -5.50 -5.13 -7.63
C GLN A 47 -5.81 -3.70 -8.08
N GLY A 48 -4.95 -2.76 -7.70
CA GLY A 48 -5.13 -1.35 -8.02
C GLY A 48 -4.89 -1.04 -9.50
N PHE A 49 -5.41 0.11 -9.94
CA PHE A 49 -5.35 0.57 -11.32
C PHE A 49 -3.92 0.76 -11.84
N LYS A 50 -3.01 1.28 -11.01
CA LYS A 50 -1.60 1.51 -11.39
C LYS A 50 -0.72 0.29 -11.10
N HIS A 51 -1.02 -0.44 -10.03
CA HIS A 51 -0.23 -1.60 -9.59
C HIS A 51 -1.13 -2.77 -9.22
N THR A 52 -0.88 -3.90 -9.87
CA THR A 52 -1.42 -5.21 -9.50
C THR A 52 -0.25 -6.11 -9.13
N GLY A 53 -0.24 -6.59 -7.88
CA GLY A 53 0.85 -7.39 -7.33
C GLY A 53 0.99 -7.26 -5.82
N MET A 54 2.11 -7.74 -5.31
CA MET A 54 2.43 -7.63 -3.89
C MET A 54 2.91 -6.22 -3.54
N VAL A 55 2.48 -5.74 -2.37
CA VAL A 55 2.97 -4.55 -1.71
C VAL A 55 3.59 -4.99 -0.39
N GLN A 56 4.87 -4.67 -0.18
CA GLN A 56 5.55 -4.88 1.10
C GLN A 56 5.88 -3.52 1.72
N VAL A 57 5.47 -3.34 2.98
CA VAL A 57 5.83 -2.18 3.79
C VAL A 57 6.86 -2.66 4.80
N ILE A 58 8.11 -2.24 4.62
CA ILE A 58 9.27 -2.67 5.42
C ILE A 58 9.77 -1.49 6.23
N PHE A 59 10.10 -1.72 7.50
CA PHE A 59 10.71 -0.72 8.36
C PHE A 59 12.24 -0.80 8.28
N ASP A 60 12.88 0.33 7.94
CA ASP A 60 14.32 0.50 8.01
C ASP A 60 14.72 1.00 9.40
N GLU A 61 15.21 0.07 10.24
CA GLU A 61 15.67 0.35 11.60
C GLU A 61 16.82 1.37 11.68
N ARG A 62 17.56 1.60 10.58
CA ARG A 62 18.68 2.57 10.57
C ARG A 62 18.20 4.00 10.41
N LYS A 63 17.17 4.18 9.58
CA LYS A 63 16.62 5.49 9.24
C LYS A 63 15.42 5.88 10.10
N ASP A 64 14.82 4.91 10.79
CA ASP A 64 13.52 5.08 11.47
C ASP A 64 12.41 5.49 10.48
N LEU A 65 12.48 4.94 9.26
CA LEU A 65 11.57 5.22 8.14
C LEU A 65 11.11 3.92 7.49
N PHE A 66 10.07 4.01 6.66
CA PHE A 66 9.56 2.88 5.90
C PHE A 66 10.04 2.88 4.44
N GLU A 67 10.13 1.68 3.89
CA GLU A 67 10.25 1.41 2.47
C GLU A 67 8.98 0.71 1.98
N ILE A 68 8.53 1.08 0.78
CA ILE A 68 7.42 0.42 0.11
C ILE A 68 7.95 -0.28 -1.13
N HIS A 69 7.85 -1.61 -1.16
CA HIS A 69 8.26 -2.43 -2.30
C HIS A 69 7.01 -2.86 -3.05
N LEU A 70 6.92 -2.45 -4.32
CA LEU A 70 5.86 -2.83 -5.25
C LEU A 70 6.41 -3.91 -6.17
N ILE A 71 5.90 -5.13 -6.02
CA ILE A 71 6.35 -6.31 -6.75
C ILE A 71 5.19 -6.75 -7.66
N PRO A 72 5.25 -6.47 -8.97
CA PRO A 72 4.17 -6.80 -9.90
C PRO A 72 3.98 -8.32 -10.04
N ASP A 73 2.76 -8.78 -10.32
CA ASP A 73 2.48 -10.20 -10.56
C ASP A 73 3.12 -10.73 -11.85
N LEU A 74 3.22 -9.86 -12.85
CA LEU A 74 3.91 -10.14 -14.10
C LEU A 74 5.40 -9.86 -13.95
N GLU A 75 6.23 -10.46 -14.80
CA GLU A 75 7.68 -10.17 -14.87
C GLU A 75 7.94 -8.72 -15.32
N ARG A 76 7.74 -7.78 -14.40
CA ARG A 76 8.04 -6.36 -14.51
C ARG A 76 9.00 -5.99 -13.39
N GLU A 77 9.69 -4.87 -13.57
CA GLU A 77 10.62 -4.39 -12.56
C GLU A 77 9.90 -4.02 -11.27
N ARG A 78 10.47 -4.49 -10.15
CA ARG A 78 10.04 -4.07 -8.82
C ARG A 78 10.35 -2.58 -8.64
N LYS A 79 9.44 -1.85 -7.99
CA LYS A 79 9.66 -0.45 -7.59
C LYS A 79 9.85 -0.41 -6.08
N ILE A 80 10.88 0.30 -5.63
CA ILE A 80 11.12 0.57 -4.21
C ILE A 80 10.99 2.07 -3.99
N ILE A 81 10.22 2.44 -2.96
CA ILE A 81 10.04 3.82 -2.53
C ILE A 81 10.60 3.90 -1.12
N GLU A 82 11.73 4.59 -0.96
CA GLU A 82 12.45 4.74 0.30
C GLU A 82 12.00 6.01 1.05
N ASP A 83 12.45 6.13 2.30
CA ASP A 83 12.33 7.33 3.14
C ASP A 83 10.88 7.78 3.38
N VAL A 84 9.97 6.83 3.62
CA VAL A 84 8.54 7.09 3.84
C VAL A 84 8.23 7.22 5.33
N TYR A 85 7.68 8.36 5.72
CA TYR A 85 7.19 8.57 7.09
C TYR A 85 5.90 7.80 7.36
N PHE A 86 5.65 7.43 8.62
CA PHE A 86 4.49 6.63 9.03
C PHE A 86 3.15 7.29 8.66
N ASP A 87 3.06 8.61 8.73
CA ASP A 87 1.87 9.41 8.38
C ASP A 87 1.66 9.52 6.86
N MET A 88 2.71 9.28 6.08
CA MET A 88 2.68 9.29 4.61
C MET A 88 2.37 7.92 4.00
N LEU A 89 2.43 6.83 4.77
CA LEU A 89 2.26 5.46 4.26
C LEU A 89 1.03 5.29 3.37
N VAL A 90 -0.15 5.71 3.85
CA VAL A 90 -1.38 5.54 3.06
C VAL A 90 -1.32 6.36 1.77
N SER A 91 -0.89 7.62 1.83
CA SER A 91 -0.84 8.48 0.63
C SER A 91 0.16 7.98 -0.40
N VAL A 92 1.34 7.51 0.03
CA VAL A 92 2.37 7.02 -0.89
C VAL A 92 1.94 5.71 -1.53
N ILE A 93 1.35 4.78 -0.76
CA ILE A 93 0.78 3.55 -1.33
C ILE A 93 -0.33 3.91 -2.33
N ASP A 94 -1.26 4.77 -1.94
CA ASP A 94 -2.38 5.17 -2.78
C ASP A 94 -1.94 5.81 -4.11
N GLU A 95 -0.98 6.73 -4.05
CA GLU A 95 -0.41 7.39 -5.22
C GLU A 95 0.22 6.42 -6.22
N ASN A 96 0.77 5.31 -5.73
CA ASN A 96 1.46 4.32 -6.56
C ASN A 96 0.60 3.11 -6.94
N VAL A 97 -0.49 2.85 -6.21
CA VAL A 97 -1.37 1.70 -6.44
C VAL A 97 -2.63 2.06 -7.21
N GLU A 98 -3.26 3.20 -6.91
CA GLU A 98 -4.62 3.50 -7.38
C GLU A 98 -4.79 4.94 -7.89
N LYS A 99 -4.45 5.93 -7.07
CA LYS A 99 -4.84 7.33 -7.26
C LYS A 99 -4.39 7.87 -8.61
N THR A 100 -5.35 8.20 -9.46
CA THR A 100 -5.12 8.89 -10.74
C THR A 100 -5.74 10.29 -10.68
N ASP A 101 -5.13 11.27 -11.35
CA ASP A 101 -5.67 12.64 -11.42
C ASP A 101 -7.05 12.68 -12.08
N ASP A 102 -7.37 11.67 -12.88
CA ASP A 102 -8.59 11.54 -13.68
C ASP A 102 -9.75 10.82 -12.97
N TYR A 103 -9.70 10.64 -11.64
CA TYR A 103 -10.79 10.01 -10.89
C TYR A 103 -12.13 10.73 -11.08
N GLU A 104 -12.13 12.07 -11.01
CA GLU A 104 -13.33 12.87 -11.27
C GLU A 104 -13.73 12.86 -12.74
N LYS A 105 -12.76 12.90 -13.66
CA LYS A 105 -13.02 12.94 -15.09
C LYS A 105 -13.63 11.62 -15.58
N ARG A 106 -13.09 10.48 -15.16
CA ARG A 106 -13.63 9.15 -15.51
C ARG A 106 -15.01 8.91 -14.90
N ILE A 107 -15.26 9.34 -13.67
CA ILE A 107 -16.62 9.29 -13.10
C ILE A 107 -17.58 10.17 -13.91
N SER A 108 -17.15 11.36 -14.32
CA SER A 108 -17.97 12.27 -15.13
C SER A 108 -18.25 11.73 -16.54
N GLU A 109 -17.27 11.07 -17.17
CA GLU A 109 -17.39 10.51 -18.53
C GLU A 109 -18.19 9.20 -18.53
N GLU A 110 -18.02 8.34 -17.52
CA GLU A 110 -18.66 7.03 -17.45
C GLU A 110 -20.10 7.10 -16.88
N TYR A 111 -20.36 8.00 -15.93
CA TYR A 111 -21.70 8.15 -15.32
C TYR A 111 -22.43 9.44 -15.73
N GLY A 112 -21.83 10.29 -16.56
CA GLY A 112 -22.45 11.53 -17.02
C GLY A 112 -22.73 12.55 -15.93
N ILE A 113 -22.09 12.43 -14.75
CA ILE A 113 -22.37 13.29 -13.60
C ILE A 113 -21.56 14.59 -13.75
N ILE A 114 -22.19 15.60 -14.34
CA ILE A 114 -21.69 16.97 -14.32
C ILE A 114 -22.15 17.60 -12.99
N ARG A 115 -21.22 17.82 -12.05
CA ARG A 115 -21.51 18.73 -10.93
C ARG A 115 -21.45 20.17 -11.46
N LYS A 116 -22.59 20.87 -11.34
CA LYS A 116 -22.72 22.31 -11.59
C LYS A 116 -21.98 23.13 -10.55
#